data_AF-A0A9E1VET0-F1
#
_entry.id   AF-A0A9E1VET0-F1
#
_cell.length_a   1.000
_cell.length_b   1.000
_cell.length_c   1.000
_cell.angle_alpha   90.00
_cell.angle_beta   90.00
_cell.angle_gamma   90.00
#
_symmetry.space_group_name_H-M   'P 1'
#
loop_
_entity.id
_entity.type
_entity.pdbx_description
1 polymer ?
#
loop_
_entity_poly.entity_id
_entity_poly.type
_entity_poly.pdbx_seq_one_letter_code
_entity_poly.pdbx_strand_id
1 'polypeptide(L)'
;SLGTALIMGFILLYLKFDNPNSAFTHTLNNLRYYINCGIVVLICASVLLIKPNKKVVFIAFIASLPINIALQFLFPEMNYFLRAFWVIFSSLLIALLGNKGGVHKLTSLFQPSSRRIRNWGIALAISLFALHIIFH
;
A
#
# COMPACT_ATOMS: atom_id res chain seq x y z
N SER A 1 -6.98 5.27 -23.41
CA SER A 1 -6.79 4.10 -24.28
C SER A 1 -8.01 3.21 -24.14
N LEU A 2 -8.90 3.23 -25.15
CA LEU A 2 -10.22 2.58 -25.08
C LEU A 2 -10.12 1.06 -25.31
N GLY A 3 -9.19 0.65 -26.18
CA GLY A 3 -8.92 -0.76 -26.49
C GLY A 3 -8.36 -1.55 -25.30
N THR A 4 -7.45 -0.97 -24.51
CA THR A 4 -6.92 -1.65 -23.31
C THR A 4 -7.98 -1.82 -22.22
N ALA A 5 -8.88 -0.84 -22.04
CA ALA A 5 -10.00 -0.96 -21.11
C ALA A 5 -11.01 -2.02 -21.57
N LEU A 6 -11.32 -2.08 -22.86
CA LEU A 6 -12.16 -3.12 -23.45
C LEU A 6 -11.54 -4.51 -23.28
N ILE A 7 -10.24 -4.67 -23.60
CA ILE A 7 -9.53 -5.94 -23.43
C ILE A 7 -9.52 -6.37 -21.96
N MET A 8 -9.28 -5.44 -21.03
CA MET A 8 -9.33 -5.75 -19.59
C MET A 8 -10.75 -6.16 -19.15
N GLY A 9 -11.78 -5.51 -19.69
CA GLY A 9 -13.17 -5.92 -19.50
C GLY A 9 -13.45 -7.34 -19.99
N PHE A 10 -12.95 -7.70 -21.19
CA PHE A 10 -13.06 -9.06 -21.72
C PHE A 10 -12.31 -10.10 -20.90
N ILE A 11 -11.12 -9.78 -20.39
CA ILE A 11 -10.35 -10.67 -19.49
C ILE A 11 -11.10 -10.92 -18.18
N LEU A 12 -11.68 -9.87 -17.58
CA LEU A 12 -12.46 -10.00 -16.35
C LEU A 12 -13.75 -10.81 -16.56
N LEU A 13 -14.41 -10.65 -17.71
CA LEU A 13 -15.56 -11.48 -18.09
C LEU A 13 -15.14 -12.93 -18.29
N TYR A 14 -14.05 -13.19 -19.01
CA TYR A 14 -13.50 -14.53 -19.20
C TYR A 14 -13.22 -15.22 -17.85
N LEU A 15 -12.49 -14.55 -16.94
CA LEU A 15 -12.23 -15.08 -15.59
C LEU A 15 -13.50 -15.37 -14.78
N LYS A 16 -14.59 -14.62 -15.01
CA LYS A 16 -15.87 -14.84 -14.34
C LYS A 16 -16.59 -16.09 -14.85
N PHE A 17 -16.48 -16.40 -16.14
CA PHE A 17 -17.21 -17.50 -16.78
C PHE A 17 -16.41 -18.82 -16.82
N ASP A 18 -15.07 -18.75 -16.80
CA ASP A 18 -14.21 -19.93 -16.97
C ASP A 18 -13.97 -20.74 -15.69
N ASN A 19 -14.27 -20.18 -14.50
CA ASN A 19 -14.12 -20.87 -13.21
C ASN A 19 -15.35 -20.68 -12.28
N PRO A 20 -16.46 -21.41 -12.50
CA PRO A 20 -17.65 -21.33 -11.66
C PRO A 20 -17.43 -21.77 -10.20
N ASN A 21 -16.35 -22.49 -9.90
CA ASN A 21 -16.02 -22.99 -8.56
C ASN A 21 -15.09 -22.06 -7.76
N SER A 22 -14.45 -21.08 -8.38
CA SER A 22 -13.62 -20.10 -7.67
C SER A 22 -14.42 -18.81 -7.50
N ALA A 23 -14.60 -18.35 -6.26
CA ALA A 23 -15.35 -17.14 -6.01
C ALA A 23 -14.63 -15.93 -6.65
N PHE A 24 -15.23 -15.42 -7.73
CA PHE A 24 -14.80 -14.21 -8.47
C PHE A 24 -14.46 -13.03 -7.53
N THR A 25 -15.14 -12.97 -6.38
CA THR A 25 -14.90 -12.02 -5.29
C THR A 25 -13.50 -12.08 -4.70
N HIS A 26 -12.90 -13.27 -4.52
CA HIS A 26 -11.55 -13.40 -3.95
C HIS A 26 -10.47 -12.94 -4.92
N THR A 27 -10.61 -13.26 -6.21
CA THR A 27 -9.68 -12.80 -7.26
C THR A 27 -9.74 -11.29 -7.43
N LEU A 28 -10.94 -10.71 -7.44
CA LEU A 28 -11.13 -9.27 -7.51
C LEU A 28 -10.59 -8.55 -6.26
N ASN A 29 -10.79 -9.13 -5.08
CA ASN A 29 -10.30 -8.57 -3.83
C ASN A 29 -8.76 -8.55 -3.79
N ASN A 30 -8.12 -9.64 -4.23
CA ASN A 30 -6.67 -9.70 -4.36
C ASN A 30 -6.14 -8.66 -5.37
N LEU A 31 -6.79 -8.54 -6.53
CA LEU A 31 -6.43 -7.53 -7.54
C LEU A 31 -6.50 -6.11 -6.98
N ARG A 32 -7.56 -5.80 -6.22
CA ARG A 32 -7.68 -4.52 -5.51
C ARG A 32 -6.50 -4.28 -4.57
N TYR A 33 -6.08 -5.28 -3.80
CA TYR A 33 -4.94 -5.14 -2.90
C TYR A 33 -3.60 -4.95 -3.63
N TYR A 34 -3.39 -5.63 -4.76
CA TYR A 34 -2.19 -5.42 -5.60
C TYR A 34 -2.08 -3.96 -6.06
N ILE A 35 -3.17 -3.38 -6.57
CA ILE A 35 -3.18 -2.00 -7.08
C ILE A 35 -3.02 -1.00 -5.92
N ASN A 36 -3.79 -1.19 -4.84
CA ASN A 36 -3.77 -0.28 -3.70
C ASN A 36 -2.39 -0.22 -3.02
N CYS A 37 -1.71 -1.37 -2.85
CA CYS A 37 -0.37 -1.39 -2.26
C CYS A 37 0.62 -0.56 -3.08
N GLY A 38 0.62 -0.72 -4.41
CA GLY A 38 1.50 0.06 -5.28
C GLY A 38 1.22 1.57 -5.20
N ILE A 39 -0.05 1.98 -5.21
CA ILE A 39 -0.42 3.41 -5.09
C ILE A 39 0.05 3.99 -3.75
N VAL A 40 -0.15 3.26 -2.64
CA VAL A 40 0.31 3.71 -1.31
C VAL A 40 1.82 3.89 -1.28
N VAL A 41 2.60 2.97 -1.87
CA VAL A 41 4.07 3.10 -1.97
C VAL A 41 4.45 4.38 -2.73
N LEU A 42 3.76 4.72 -3.83
CA LEU A 42 4.02 5.96 -4.56
C LEU A 42 3.72 7.21 -3.73
N ILE A 43 2.59 7.23 -3.02
CA ILE A 43 2.21 8.34 -2.13
C ILE A 43 3.25 8.50 -1.01
N CYS A 44 3.56 7.42 -0.28
CA CYS A 44 4.55 7.46 0.79
C CYS A 44 5.94 7.87 0.28
N ALA A 45 6.36 7.39 -0.89
CA ALA A 45 7.62 7.79 -1.50
C ALA A 45 7.63 9.28 -1.84
N SER A 46 6.52 9.82 -2.35
CA SER A 46 6.43 11.25 -2.67
C SER A 46 6.47 12.16 -1.43
N VAL A 47 5.91 11.71 -0.30
CA VAL A 47 5.86 12.48 0.95
C VAL A 47 7.17 12.38 1.73
N LEU A 48 7.81 11.21 1.77
CA LEU A 48 9.00 10.98 2.59
C LEU A 48 10.30 11.44 1.92
N LEU A 49 10.37 11.42 0.58
CA LEU A 49 11.60 11.76 -0.15
C LEU A 49 11.56 13.20 -0.68
N ILE A 50 12.57 14.00 -0.30
CA ILE A 50 12.69 15.42 -0.72
C ILE A 50 12.88 15.55 -2.24
N LYS A 51 13.70 14.66 -2.80
CA LYS A 51 13.97 14.58 -4.24
C LYS A 51 13.93 13.11 -4.68
N PRO A 52 12.74 12.56 -4.94
CA PRO A 52 12.60 11.16 -5.30
C PRO A 52 13.23 10.90 -6.67
N ASN A 53 14.18 9.97 -6.73
CA ASN A 53 14.66 9.46 -8.01
C ASN A 53 13.56 8.61 -8.66
N LYS A 54 12.99 9.10 -9.76
CA LYS A 54 11.91 8.45 -10.51
C LYS A 54 12.21 6.98 -10.82
N LYS A 55 13.46 6.64 -11.12
CA LYS A 55 13.86 5.25 -11.42
C LYS A 55 13.71 4.34 -10.21
N VAL A 56 14.15 4.79 -9.04
CA VAL A 56 14.10 4.00 -7.79
C VAL A 56 12.67 3.84 -7.32
N VAL A 57 11.87 4.91 -7.34
CA VAL A 57 10.46 4.86 -6.96
C VAL A 57 9.67 3.94 -7.90
N PHE A 58 9.98 3.96 -9.19
CA PHE A 58 9.38 3.05 -10.16
C PHE A 58 9.76 1.59 -9.91
N ILE A 59 11.03 1.31 -9.60
CA ILE A 59 11.48 -0.03 -9.22
C ILE A 59 10.75 -0.51 -7.96
N ALA A 60 10.62 0.34 -6.94
CA ALA A 60 9.89 0.01 -5.71
C ALA A 60 8.39 -0.27 -5.96
N PHE A 61 7.77 0.51 -6.85
CA PHE A 61 6.39 0.27 -7.29
C PHE A 61 6.25 -1.07 -8.03
N ILE A 62 7.10 -1.35 -9.02
CA ILE A 62 7.08 -2.63 -9.73
C ILE A 62 7.35 -3.77 -8.76
N ALA A 63 8.29 -3.62 -7.83
CA ALA A 63 8.65 -4.63 -6.85
C ALA A 63 7.50 -4.97 -5.88
N SER A 64 6.53 -4.06 -5.67
CA SER A 64 5.36 -4.36 -4.82
C SER A 64 4.51 -5.53 -5.34
N LEU A 65 4.47 -5.74 -6.67
CA LEU A 65 3.75 -6.84 -7.30
C LEU A 65 4.39 -8.22 -7.01
N PRO A 66 5.66 -8.49 -7.38
CA PRO A 66 6.30 -9.78 -7.11
C PRO A 66 6.45 -10.03 -5.61
N ILE A 67 6.66 -9.00 -4.79
CA ILE A 67 6.68 -9.16 -3.33
C ILE A 67 5.31 -9.65 -2.83
N ASN A 68 4.21 -9.06 -3.29
CA ASN A 68 2.88 -9.47 -2.88
C ASN A 68 2.52 -10.89 -3.39
N ILE A 69 2.93 -11.23 -4.62
CA ILE A 69 2.78 -12.59 -5.16
C ILE A 69 3.62 -13.58 -4.33
N ALA A 70 4.88 -13.28 -4.03
CA ALA A 70 5.75 -14.14 -3.22
C ALA A 70 5.18 -14.38 -1.83
N LEU A 71 4.65 -13.34 -1.17
CA LEU A 71 3.97 -13.46 0.11
C LEU A 71 2.68 -14.28 0.03
N GLN A 72 1.96 -14.23 -1.10
CA GLN A 72 0.79 -15.06 -1.33
C GLN A 72 1.15 -16.54 -1.48
N PHE A 73 2.27 -16.86 -2.11
CA PHE A 73 2.74 -18.25 -2.27
C PHE A 73 3.39 -18.80 -1.00
N LEU A 74 4.22 -18.02 -0.31
CA LEU A 74 4.94 -18.47 0.89
C LEU A 74 4.02 -18.55 2.12
N PHE A 75 3.05 -17.63 2.23
CA PHE A 75 2.16 -17.52 3.39
C PHE A 75 0.70 -17.33 2.96
N PRO A 76 0.06 -18.38 2.39
CA PRO A 76 -1.31 -18.30 1.89
C PRO A 76 -2.33 -18.00 2.99
N GLU A 77 -2.12 -18.51 4.21
CA GLU A 77 -2.97 -18.35 5.40
C GLU A 77 -2.95 -16.95 6.01
N MET A 78 -2.05 -16.06 5.56
CA MET A 78 -1.88 -14.74 6.16
C MET A 78 -3.03 -13.79 5.76
N ASN A 79 -3.58 -13.09 6.75
CA ASN A 79 -4.62 -12.08 6.53
C ASN A 79 -4.16 -11.04 5.49
N TYR A 80 -5.06 -10.69 4.56
CA TYR A 80 -4.80 -9.75 3.46
C TYR A 80 -4.27 -8.40 3.94
N PHE A 81 -4.72 -7.93 5.11
CA PHE A 81 -4.30 -6.63 5.66
C PHE A 81 -2.84 -6.68 6.12
N LEU A 82 -2.46 -7.76 6.80
CA LEU A 82 -1.08 -7.98 7.24
C LEU A 82 -0.16 -8.21 6.04
N ARG A 83 -0.63 -8.91 5.01
CA ARG A 83 0.10 -9.06 3.74
C ARG A 83 0.36 -7.71 3.08
N ALA A 84 -0.67 -6.87 2.95
CA ALA A 84 -0.55 -5.54 2.38
C ALA A 84 0.45 -4.66 3.16
N PHE A 85 0.44 -4.74 4.50
CA PHE A 85 1.41 -4.04 5.34
C PHE A 85 2.85 -4.46 5.02
N TRP A 86 3.15 -5.77 4.96
CA TRP A 86 4.49 -6.26 4.63
C TRP A 86 4.96 -5.87 3.23
N VAL A 87 4.05 -5.87 2.26
CA VAL A 87 4.34 -5.44 0.88
C VAL A 87 4.72 -3.97 0.85
N ILE A 88 3.90 -3.11 1.44
CA ILE A 88 4.14 -1.66 1.47
C ILE A 88 5.44 -1.37 2.22
N PHE A 89 5.65 -2.00 3.38
CA PHE A 89 6.85 -1.79 4.20
C PHE A 89 8.13 -2.16 3.45
N SER A 90 8.19 -3.35 2.84
CA SER A 90 9.38 -3.81 2.11
C SER A 90 9.63 -3.01 0.84
N SER A 91 8.60 -2.71 0.04
CA SER A 91 8.72 -1.85 -1.14
C SER A 91 9.17 -0.43 -0.78
N LEU A 92 8.64 0.14 0.30
CA LEU A 92 9.05 1.46 0.77
C LEU A 92 10.49 1.45 1.29
N LEU A 93 10.91 0.38 1.96
CA LEU A 93 12.30 0.21 2.40
C LEU A 93 13.26 0.19 1.19
N ILE A 94 12.89 -0.50 0.11
CA ILE A 94 13.65 -0.48 -1.16
C ILE A 94 13.72 0.94 -1.73
N ALA A 95 12.60 1.68 -1.71
CA ALA A 95 12.56 3.07 -2.19
C ALA A 95 13.47 3.99 -1.37
N LEU A 96 13.50 3.82 -0.04
CA LEU A 96 14.33 4.61 0.87
C LEU A 96 15.82 4.29 0.72
N LEU A 97 16.19 3.00 0.70
CA LEU A 97 17.58 2.57 0.54
C LEU A 97 18.14 2.91 -0.85
N GLY A 98 17.32 2.79 -1.90
CA GLY A 98 17.74 3.10 -3.26
C GLY A 98 17.89 4.60 -3.53
N ASN A 99 17.27 5.47 -2.74
CA ASN A 99 17.34 6.91 -2.95
C ASN A 99 18.50 7.53 -2.17
N LYS A 100 19.58 7.87 -2.88
CA LYS A 100 20.72 8.63 -2.33
C LYS A 100 20.38 10.08 -1.94
N GLY A 101 19.21 10.58 -2.35
CA GLY A 101 18.72 11.89 -1.92
C GLY A 101 18.20 11.84 -0.50
N GLY A 102 18.55 12.84 0.32
CA GLY A 102 18.15 12.90 1.73
C GLY A 102 16.65 12.69 1.95
N VAL A 103 16.33 12.04 3.07
CA VAL A 103 14.95 11.81 3.52
C VAL A 103 14.47 13.07 4.25
N HIS A 104 13.20 13.44 4.09
CA HIS A 104 12.62 14.50 4.93
C HIS A 104 12.77 14.12 6.40
N LYS A 105 13.19 15.05 7.24
CA LYS A 105 13.18 14.83 8.70
C LYS A 105 11.73 14.54 9.11
N LEU A 106 11.48 13.40 9.76
CA LEU A 106 10.15 13.03 10.27
C LEU A 106 9.55 14.13 11.17
N THR A 107 10.41 14.91 11.83
CA THR A 107 10.01 16.05 12.67
C THR A 107 9.50 17.25 11.88
N SER A 108 9.83 17.41 10.59
CA SER A 108 9.27 18.49 9.76
C SER A 108 7.92 18.12 9.15
N LEU A 109 7.58 16.82 9.10
CA LEU A 109 6.25 16.35 8.66
C LEU A 109 5.19 16.61 9.75
N PHE A 110 5.59 16.60 11.02
CA PHE A 110 4.74 16.95 12.16
C PHE A 110 4.72 18.46 12.40
N GLN A 111 4.23 19.23 11.41
CA GLN A 111 4.01 20.66 11.57
C GLN A 111 2.50 20.93 11.80
N PRO A 112 2.03 20.96 13.06
CA PRO A 112 0.63 21.26 13.33
C PRO A 112 0.31 22.70 12.93
N SER A 113 -0.71 22.87 12.09
CA SER A 113 -1.20 24.18 11.64
C SER A 113 -1.66 25.09 12.79
N SER A 114 -2.11 24.52 13.92
CA SER A 114 -2.42 25.26 15.14
C SER A 114 -2.25 24.41 16.40
N ARG A 115 -2.02 25.05 17.56
CA ARG A 115 -1.95 24.38 18.87
C ARG A 115 -3.24 23.59 19.19
N ARG A 116 -4.40 24.08 18.72
CA ARG A 116 -5.70 23.41 18.92
C ARG A 116 -5.77 22.09 18.15
N ILE A 117 -5.39 22.10 16.87
CA ILE A 117 -5.35 20.89 16.03
C ILE A 117 -4.36 19.86 16.58
N ARG A 118 -3.19 20.31 17.07
CA ARG A 118 -2.22 19.42 17.73
C ARG A 118 -2.84 18.68 18.91
N ASN A 119 -3.51 19.40 19.80
CA ASN A 119 -4.11 18.82 20.99
C ASN A 119 -5.25 17.84 20.65
N TRP A 120 -6.07 18.15 19.64
CA TRP A 120 -7.09 17.22 19.14
C TRP A 120 -6.48 15.97 18.50
N GLY A 121 -5.39 16.11 17.73
CA GLY A 121 -4.68 14.97 17.16
C GLY A 121 -4.11 14.05 18.24
N ILE A 122 -3.54 14.62 19.31
CA ILE A 122 -3.05 13.86 20.47
C ILE A 122 -4.20 13.20 21.23
N ALA A 123 -5.31 13.91 21.46
CA ALA A 123 -6.49 13.35 22.11
C ALA A 123 -7.07 12.16 21.33
N LEU A 124 -7.09 12.24 20.00
CA LEU A 124 -7.52 11.15 19.12
C LEU A 124 -6.55 9.95 19.20
N ALA A 125 -5.24 10.19 19.24
CA ALA A 125 -4.26 9.11 19.39
C ALA A 125 -4.41 8.39 20.74
N ILE A 126 -4.63 9.15 21.81
CA ILE A 126 -4.89 8.61 23.15
C ILE A 126 -6.20 7.82 23.17
N SER A 127 -7.27 8.32 22.54
CA SER A 127 -8.54 7.60 22.51
C SER A 127 -8.44 6.28 21.75
N LEU A 128 -7.69 6.23 20.64
CA LEU A 128 -7.45 4.99 19.90
C LEU A 128 -6.68 3.97 20.74
N PHE A 129 -5.65 4.44 21.47
CA PHE A 129 -4.85 3.58 22.34
C PHE A 129 -5.65 3.07 23.55
N ALA A 130 -6.47 3.93 24.16
CA ALA A 130 -7.35 3.54 25.25
C ALA A 130 -8.38 2.49 24.82
N LEU A 131 -8.99 2.65 23.63
CA LEU A 131 -9.88 1.64 23.07
C LEU A 131 -9.16 0.31 22.86
N HIS A 132 -7.91 0.33 22.39
CA HIS A 132 -7.13 -0.90 22.23
C HIS A 132 -6.89 -1.63 23.55
N ILE A 133 -6.61 -0.91 24.65
CA ILE A 133 -6.44 -1.51 25.98
C ILE A 133 -7.76 -2.01 26.58
N ILE A 134 -8.89 -1.33 26.34
CA ILE A 134 -10.18 -1.72 26.92
C ILE A 134 -10.77 -2.96 26.22
N PHE A 135 -10.56 -3.09 24.91
CA PHE A 135 -11.15 -4.15 24.08
C PHE A 135 -10.24 -5.36 23.85
N HIS A 136 -9.00 -5.35 24.35
CA HIS A 136 -8.05 -6.46 24.30
C HIS A 136 -7.78 -6.99 25.72
#